data_AF-A0A3M3R209-F1
#
_entry.id   AF-A0A3M3R209-F1
#
_cell.length_a   1.000
_cell.length_b   1.000
_cell.length_c   1.000
_cell.angle_alpha   90.00
_cell.angle_beta   90.00
_cell.angle_gamma   90.00
#
_symmetry.space_group_name_H-M   'P 1'
#
loop_
_entity.id
_entity.type
_entity.pdbx_description
1 polymer ?
#
loop_
_entity_poly.entity_id
_entity_poly.type
_entity_poly.pdbx_seq_one_letter_code
_entity_poly.pdbx_strand_id
1 'polypeptide(L)' 'ESMRPYIAAHIASGGNMHHVTRHMLGLGLGFPGARRFRQLLSVDIHKAENPMLLLDQAAAFLQGH' A
#
# COMPACT_ATOMS: atom_id res chain seq x y z
N GLU A 1 -2.07 -10.63 -12.78
CA GLU A 1 -1.56 -9.25 -12.96
C GLU A 1 -1.01 -8.72 -11.64
N SER A 2 0.11 -7.99 -11.66
CA SER A 2 0.68 -7.41 -10.44
C SER A 2 -0.02 -6.08 -10.13
N MET A 3 -0.36 -5.84 -8.85
CA MET A 3 -1.08 -4.61 -8.48
C MET A 3 -0.24 -3.34 -8.56
N ARG A 4 1.08 -3.49 -8.47
CA ARG A 4 2.05 -2.38 -8.49
C ARG A 4 2.01 -1.54 -9.78
N PRO A 5 2.09 -2.10 -11.00
CA PRO A 5 2.00 -1.31 -12.24
C PRO A 5 0.64 -0.63 -12.42
N TYR A 6 -0.45 -1.26 -12.00
CA TYR A 6 -1.79 -0.64 -12.01
C TYR A 6 -1.84 0.60 -11.12
N ILE A 7 -1.34 0.51 -9.88
CA ILE A 7 -1.27 1.65 -8.96
C ILE A 7 -0.38 2.75 -9.51
N ALA A 8 0.78 2.41 -10.10
CA ALA A 8 1.68 3.37 -10.70
C ALA A 8 1.00 4.16 -11.84
N ALA A 9 0.27 3.46 -12.72
CA ALA A 9 -0.49 4.09 -13.78
C ALA A 9 -1.61 5.00 -13.24
N HIS A 10 -2.31 4.56 -12.19
CA HIS A 10 -3.37 5.34 -11.54
C HIS A 10 -2.83 6.66 -10.94
N ILE A 11 -1.68 6.61 -10.27
CA ILE A 11 -1.05 7.82 -9.72
C ILE A 11 -0.56 8.73 -10.84
N ALA A 12 0.06 8.17 -11.89
CA ALA A 12 0.52 8.94 -13.04
C ALA A 12 -0.62 9.66 -13.77
N SER A 13 -1.84 9.11 -13.75
CA SER A 13 -3.04 9.76 -14.27
C SER A 13 -3.68 10.78 -13.31
N GLY A 14 -3.03 11.14 -12.20
CA GLY A 14 -3.53 12.06 -11.19
C GLY A 14 -4.48 11.44 -10.15
N GLY A 15 -4.58 10.11 -10.13
CA GLY A 15 -5.42 9.37 -9.20
C GLY A 15 -4.82 9.27 -7.79
N ASN A 16 -5.68 9.23 -6.78
CA ASN A 16 -5.25 9.10 -5.39
C ASN A 16 -5.00 7.63 -5.04
N MET A 17 -3.76 7.31 -4.66
CA MET A 17 -3.37 5.95 -4.28
C MET A 17 -4.22 5.34 -3.16
N HIS A 18 -4.69 6.14 -2.20
CA HIS A 18 -5.55 5.68 -1.11
C HIS A 18 -6.86 5.06 -1.62
N HIS A 19 -7.39 5.53 -2.75
CA HIS A 19 -8.58 4.93 -3.36
C HIS A 19 -8.35 3.48 -3.80
N VAL A 20 -7.11 3.13 -4.16
CA VAL A 20 -6.75 1.75 -4.51
C VAL A 20 -6.35 0.95 -3.27
N THR A 21 -5.47 1.50 -2.43
CA THR A 21 -4.89 0.75 -1.30
C THR A 21 -5.89 0.42 -0.21
N ARG A 22 -6.97 1.21 -0.05
CA ARG A 22 -8.06 0.88 0.90
C ARG A 22 -8.70 -0.48 0.65
N HIS A 23 -8.70 -0.95 -0.60
CA HIS A 23 -9.21 -2.27 -0.99
C HIS A 23 -8.19 -3.38 -0.75
N MET A 24 -6.91 -3.02 -0.65
CA MET A 24 -5.81 -3.96 -0.41
C MET A 24 -5.58 -4.25 1.07
N LEU A 25 -6.21 -3.51 1.99
CA LEU A 25 -6.01 -3.67 3.45
C LEU A 25 -6.31 -5.10 3.93
N GLY A 26 -7.27 -5.79 3.30
CA GLY A 26 -7.62 -7.17 3.60
C GLY A 26 -6.55 -8.20 3.22
N LEU A 27 -5.65 -7.87 2.29
CA LEU A 27 -4.58 -8.78 1.85
C LEU A 27 -3.57 -9.07 2.95
N GLY A 28 -3.42 -8.15 3.91
CA GLY A 28 -2.53 -8.34 5.06
C GLY A 28 -3.14 -9.17 6.20
N LEU A 29 -4.41 -9.60 6.11
CA LEU A 29 -5.04 -10.36 7.19
C LEU A 29 -4.34 -11.70 7.41
N GLY A 30 -4.05 -12.04 8.67
CA GLY A 30 -3.40 -13.31 9.04
C GLY A 30 -1.88 -13.33 8.92
N PHE A 31 -1.25 -12.28 8.39
CA PHE A 31 0.21 -12.17 8.32
C PHE A 31 0.81 -11.48 9.56
N PRO A 32 2.03 -11.89 10.00
CA PRO A 32 2.87 -11.04 10.84
C PRO A 32 3.02 -9.65 10.18
N GLY A 33 2.98 -8.57 10.96
CA GLY A 33 3.09 -7.21 10.42
C GLY A 33 1.80 -6.61 9.80
N ALA A 34 0.68 -7.35 9.77
CA ALA A 34 -0.62 -6.88 9.26
C ALA A 34 -1.07 -5.51 9.82
N ARG A 35 -0.80 -5.26 11.10
CA ARG A 35 -1.13 -3.98 11.74
C ARG A 35 -0.36 -2.82 11.09
N ARG A 36 0.94 -3.00 10.87
CA ARG A 36 1.80 -1.96 10.29
C ARG A 36 1.52 -1.76 8.81
N PHE A 37 1.28 -2.84 8.07
CA PHE A 37 0.78 -2.80 6.70
C PHE A 37 -0.47 -1.92 6.57
N ARG A 38 -1.49 -2.17 7.42
CA ARG A 38 -2.72 -1.37 7.41
C ARG A 38 -2.46 0.10 7.77
N GLN A 39 -1.66 0.37 8.79
CA GLN A 39 -1.34 1.74 9.21
C GLN A 39 -0.69 2.54 8.08
N LEU A 40 0.29 1.96 7.38
CA LEU A 40 0.96 2.63 6.27
C LEU A 40 -0.04 2.96 5.16
N LEU A 41 -0.84 1.98 4.74
CA LEU A 41 -1.75 2.12 3.60
C LEU A 41 -3.03 2.91 3.87
N SER A 42 -3.41 3.14 5.13
CA SER A 42 -4.63 3.89 5.48
C SER A 42 -4.37 5.25 6.14
N VAL A 43 -3.24 5.43 6.82
CA VAL A 43 -2.93 6.68 7.55
C VAL A 43 -1.73 7.39 6.93
N ASP A 44 -0.60 6.71 6.86
CA ASP A 44 0.66 7.36 6.48
C ASP A 44 0.72 7.69 4.98
N ILE A 45 -0.09 7.01 4.16
CA ILE A 45 -0.19 7.27 2.71
C ILE A 45 -0.64 8.69 2.36
N HIS A 46 -1.44 9.33 3.22
CA HIS A 46 -1.87 10.71 3.03
C HIS A 46 -0.74 11.73 3.22
N LYS A 47 0.36 11.30 3.84
CA LYS A 47 1.54 12.14 4.16
C LYS A 47 2.75 11.76 3.31
N ALA A 48 2.63 10.74 2.45
CA ALA A 48 3.75 10.21 1.70
C ALA A 48 4.05 11.06 0.46
N GLU A 49 5.28 11.58 0.39
CA GLU A 49 5.79 12.22 -0.84
C GLU A 49 5.97 11.20 -1.97
N ASN A 50 6.26 9.94 -1.62
CA ASN A 50 6.37 8.83 -2.56
C ASN A 50 5.47 7.65 -2.13
N PRO A 51 4.21 7.62 -2.60
CA PRO A 51 3.25 6.57 -2.25
C PRO A 51 3.68 5.16 -2.71
N MET A 52 4.44 5.07 -3.81
CA MET A 52 4.94 3.80 -4.33
C MET A 52 6.00 3.18 -3.40
N LEU A 53 6.91 4.01 -2.87
CA LEU A 53 7.88 3.55 -1.87
C LEU A 53 7.18 3.06 -0.60
N LEU A 54 6.12 3.76 -0.17
CA LEU A 54 5.33 3.35 0.99
C LEU A 54 4.61 2.01 0.77
N LEU A 55 4.14 1.73 -0.45
CA LEU A 55 3.57 0.42 -0.80
C LEU A 55 4.61 -0.70 -0.69
N ASP A 56 5.81 -0.49 -1.21
CA ASP A 56 6.90 -1.46 -1.15
C ASP A 56 7.28 -1.72 0.33
N GLN A 57 7.37 -0.67 1.16
CA GLN A 57 7.57 -0.79 2.62
C GLN A 57 6.44 -1.55 3.32
N ALA A 58 5.18 -1.26 2.98
CA ALA A 58 4.03 -1.95 3.55
C ALA A 58 4.10 -3.44 3.21
N ALA A 59 4.36 -3.80 1.95
CA ALA A 59 4.46 -5.18 1.51
C ALA A 59 5.58 -5.95 2.26
N ALA A 60 6.71 -5.30 2.54
CA ALA A 60 7.81 -5.90 3.30
C ALA A 60 7.37 -6.33 4.72
N PHE A 61 6.45 -5.60 5.37
CA PHE A 61 5.93 -6.02 6.68
C PHE A 61 5.16 -7.35 6.65
N LEU A 62 4.56 -7.72 5.51
CA LEU A 62 3.83 -8.98 5.36
C LEU A 62 4.73 -10.18 5.09
N GLN A 63 5.96 -9.97 4.65
CA GLN A 63 6.90 -11.05 4.33
C GLN A 63 7.48 -11.73 5.58
N GLY A 64 7.30 -11.13 6.76
CA GLY A 64 7.89 -11.60 8.01
C GLY A 64 9.40 -11.32 8.04
N HIS A 65 9.90 -10.96 9.22
CA HIS A 65 11.31 -11.12 9.57
C HIS A 65 11.46 -12.43 10.33
#